data_AF-A0A2V2U785-F1
#
_entry.id   AF-A0A2V2U785-F1
#
_cell.length_a   1.000
_cell.length_b   1.000
_cell.length_c   1.000
_cell.angle_alpha   90.00
_cell.angle_beta   90.00
_cell.angle_gamma   90.00
#
_symmetry.space_group_name_H-M   'P 1'
#
loop_
_entity.id
_entity.type
_entity.pdbx_description
1 polymer ?
#
loop_
_entity_poly.entity_id
_entity_poly.type
_entity_poly.pdbx_seq_one_letter_code
_entity_poly.pdbx_strand_id
1 'polypeptide(L)'
;MTVVEMADHILPSLLDKNMAKIVERELEANGVKIILSERVEEILGRDGQIKGIMTSAKHDIDSDFIVLGTGFRPNSEIARDAGVELGYANAIKVDEYMRTNTPDIFAAGDCATARNYITNKDTYIPLGTTANKQGRLAGENVAGGNAKFRGIAGSAITKVFDLFIGTTGLTCEEGIRNGFDPVEEVIESITRAGYYPGNKPIWIKIVVDRKSGRVLGSQIVGGEGVKERIDLIALALT
;
A
#
# COMPACT_ATOMS: atom_id res chain seq x y z
N MET A 1 -19.68 -4.27 12.80
CA MET A 1 -18.35 -3.63 12.82
C MET A 1 -18.48 -2.28 12.13
N THR A 2 -17.80 -1.25 12.64
CA THR A 2 -17.75 0.08 12.00
C THR A 2 -16.31 0.38 11.62
N VAL A 3 -16.07 0.83 10.40
CA VAL A 3 -14.78 1.33 9.92
C VAL A 3 -14.91 2.83 9.72
N VAL A 4 -14.00 3.58 10.33
CA VAL A 4 -13.88 5.04 10.16
C VAL A 4 -12.58 5.32 9.42
N GLU A 5 -12.68 6.02 8.29
CA GLU A 5 -11.56 6.39 7.43
C GLU A 5 -11.61 7.90 7.16
N MET A 6 -10.46 8.55 7.30
CA MET A 6 -10.30 9.99 7.09
C MET A 6 -10.28 10.34 5.60
N ALA A 7 -9.81 9.43 4.74
CA ALA A 7 -9.89 9.58 3.30
C ALA A 7 -11.34 9.46 2.79
N ASP A 8 -11.56 9.87 1.54
CA ASP A 8 -12.88 9.85 0.90
C ASP A 8 -13.24 8.48 0.25
N HIS A 9 -12.43 7.46 0.52
CA HIS A 9 -12.61 6.05 0.16
C HIS A 9 -11.70 5.15 1.00
N ILE A 10 -12.01 3.86 1.06
CA ILE A 10 -11.18 2.86 1.76
C ILE A 10 -9.92 2.49 0.96
N LEU A 11 -8.90 2.02 1.68
CA LEU A 11 -7.61 1.57 1.10
C LEU A 11 -6.95 2.61 0.17
N PRO A 12 -6.88 3.90 0.56
CA PRO A 12 -6.43 4.98 -0.33
C PRO A 12 -4.97 4.89 -0.77
N SER A 13 -4.15 4.09 -0.07
CA SER A 13 -2.77 3.81 -0.48
C SER A 13 -2.63 2.67 -1.49
N LEU A 14 -3.71 1.93 -1.78
CA LEU A 14 -3.69 0.77 -2.67
C LEU A 14 -4.57 0.96 -3.91
N LEU A 15 -5.70 1.65 -3.75
CA LEU A 15 -6.75 1.74 -4.76
C LEU A 15 -7.08 3.20 -5.05
N ASP A 16 -7.42 3.47 -6.31
CA ASP A 16 -8.15 4.68 -6.65
C ASP A 16 -9.63 4.53 -6.26
N LYS A 17 -10.30 5.65 -6.03
CA LYS A 17 -11.69 5.73 -5.56
C LYS A 17 -12.67 4.86 -6.36
N ASN A 18 -12.51 4.74 -7.68
CA ASN A 18 -13.39 3.90 -8.50
C ASN A 18 -13.27 2.40 -8.19
N MET A 19 -12.06 1.93 -7.90
CA MET A 19 -11.81 0.55 -7.52
C MET A 19 -12.18 0.29 -6.05
N ALA A 20 -11.94 1.25 -5.16
CA ALA A 20 -12.31 1.16 -3.75
C ALA A 20 -13.81 0.95 -3.54
N LYS A 21 -14.67 1.60 -4.36
CA LYS A 21 -16.14 1.41 -4.33
C LYS A 21 -16.60 -0.03 -4.49
N ILE A 22 -15.83 -0.87 -5.20
CA ILE A 22 -16.16 -2.30 -5.35
C ILE A 22 -15.99 -3.01 -4.00
N VAL A 23 -14.93 -2.67 -3.28
CA VAL A 23 -14.61 -3.22 -1.95
C VAL A 23 -15.56 -2.66 -0.89
N GLU A 24 -15.95 -1.39 -0.98
CA GLU A 24 -16.93 -0.76 -0.09
C GLU A 24 -18.27 -1.52 -0.12
N ARG A 25 -18.75 -1.88 -1.32
CA ARG A 25 -19.97 -2.68 -1.49
C ARG A 25 -19.87 -4.06 -0.85
N GLU A 26 -18.71 -4.72 -0.94
CA GLU A 26 -18.49 -6.02 -0.31
C GLU A 26 -18.52 -5.92 1.22
N LEU A 27 -17.88 -4.89 1.78
CA LEU A 27 -17.92 -4.61 3.21
C LEU A 27 -19.35 -4.35 3.69
N GLU A 28 -20.09 -3.48 3.00
CA GLU A 28 -21.48 -3.13 3.33
C GLU A 28 -22.41 -4.35 3.21
N ALA A 29 -22.25 -5.17 2.16
CA ALA A 29 -23.02 -6.40 1.96
C ALA A 29 -22.82 -7.41 3.10
N ASN A 30 -21.67 -7.36 3.78
CA ASN A 30 -21.35 -8.18 4.95
C ASN A 30 -21.62 -7.45 6.29
N GLY A 31 -22.40 -6.37 6.28
CA GLY A 31 -22.85 -5.68 7.48
C GLY A 31 -21.80 -4.79 8.16
N VAL A 32 -20.73 -4.42 7.44
CA VAL A 32 -19.76 -3.43 7.91
C VAL A 32 -20.30 -2.04 7.59
N LYS A 33 -20.39 -1.18 8.61
CA LYS A 33 -20.70 0.25 8.42
C LYS A 33 -19.41 0.99 8.09
N ILE A 34 -19.39 1.72 6.99
CA ILE A 34 -18.24 2.53 6.58
C ILE A 34 -18.58 4.01 6.80
N ILE A 35 -17.68 4.74 7.43
CA ILE A 35 -17.74 6.18 7.59
C ILE A 35 -16.47 6.75 6.96
N LEU A 36 -16.63 7.47 5.86
CA LEU A 36 -15.53 8.07 5.08
C LEU A 36 -15.45 9.58 5.35
N SER A 37 -14.31 10.20 5.05
CA SER A 37 -14.08 11.63 5.23
C SER A 37 -14.25 12.13 6.68
N GLU A 38 -14.12 11.22 7.66
CA GLU A 38 -14.19 11.57 9.08
C GLU A 38 -12.93 11.07 9.80
N ARG A 39 -12.33 11.92 10.63
CA ARG A 39 -11.23 11.52 11.53
C ARG A 39 -11.79 11.24 12.92
N VAL A 40 -11.20 10.28 13.62
CA VAL A 40 -11.42 10.10 15.06
C VAL A 40 -10.65 11.18 15.81
N GLU A 41 -11.34 11.94 16.68
CA GLU A 41 -10.74 13.01 17.49
C GLU A 41 -10.49 12.57 18.93
N GLU A 42 -11.34 11.70 19.47
CA GLU A 42 -11.28 11.27 20.87
C GLU A 42 -11.71 9.80 21.02
N ILE A 43 -11.05 9.06 21.91
CA ILE A 43 -11.51 7.76 22.41
C ILE A 43 -12.29 8.03 23.69
N LEU A 44 -13.59 7.73 23.68
CA LEU A 44 -14.48 7.94 24.80
C LEU A 44 -14.35 6.79 25.79
N GLY A 45 -14.15 7.13 27.07
CA GLY A 45 -14.01 6.16 28.14
C GLY A 45 -14.69 6.60 29.42
N ARG A 46 -15.16 5.62 30.19
CA ARG A 46 -15.74 5.81 31.51
C ARG A 46 -15.29 4.67 32.43
N ASP A 47 -14.87 5.01 33.64
CA ASP A 47 -14.44 4.04 34.67
C ASP A 47 -13.33 3.09 34.17
N GLY A 48 -12.40 3.62 33.36
CA GLY A 48 -11.30 2.85 32.76
C GLY A 48 -11.70 1.93 31.61
N GLN A 49 -12.96 1.97 31.17
CA GLN A 49 -13.49 1.18 30.05
C GLN A 49 -13.73 2.06 28.82
N ILE A 50 -13.47 1.51 27.64
CA ILE A 50 -13.87 2.11 26.36
C ILE A 50 -15.41 2.13 26.30
N LYS A 51 -15.96 3.24 25.79
CA LYS A 51 -17.39 3.40 25.51
C LYS A 51 -17.66 3.77 24.06
N GLY A 52 -16.68 4.36 23.37
CA GLY A 52 -16.87 4.75 21.98
C GLY A 52 -15.73 5.59 21.45
N ILE A 53 -16.01 6.24 20.33
CA ILE A 53 -15.16 7.25 19.71
C ILE A 53 -16.00 8.49 19.40
N MET A 54 -15.37 9.65 19.40
CA MET A 54 -15.93 10.88 18.85
C MET A 54 -15.22 11.21 17.54
N THR A 55 -15.99 11.46 16.48
CA THR A 55 -15.45 11.85 15.18
C THR A 55 -15.42 13.36 14.99
N SER A 56 -14.72 13.82 13.95
CA SER A 56 -14.69 15.24 13.56
C SER A 56 -16.05 15.81 13.16
N ALA A 57 -17.02 14.95 12.79
CA ALA A 57 -18.40 15.36 12.54
C ALA A 57 -19.22 15.48 13.82
N LYS A 58 -18.60 15.29 14.99
CA LYS A 58 -19.25 15.23 16.31
C LYS A 58 -20.27 14.11 16.42
N HIS A 59 -20.00 13.00 15.72
CA HIS A 59 -20.71 11.75 15.92
C HIS A 59 -20.05 10.95 17.03
N ASP A 60 -20.84 10.57 18.05
CA ASP A 60 -20.45 9.57 19.02
C ASP A 60 -20.80 8.18 18.47
N ILE A 61 -19.81 7.31 18.40
CA ILE A 61 -19.98 5.93 17.92
C ILE A 61 -19.63 5.00 19.07
N ASP A 62 -20.68 4.36 19.61
CA ASP A 62 -20.52 3.37 20.68
C ASP A 62 -19.65 2.19 20.22
N SER A 63 -18.69 1.81 21.05
CA SER A 63 -17.86 0.63 20.84
C SER A 63 -17.25 0.15 22.15
N ASP A 64 -17.17 -1.18 22.31
CA ASP A 64 -16.51 -1.82 23.44
C ASP A 64 -15.04 -2.18 23.14
N PHE A 65 -14.64 -2.10 21.88
CA PHE A 65 -13.31 -2.46 21.39
C PHE A 65 -12.93 -1.63 20.16
N ILE A 66 -11.69 -1.13 20.14
CA ILE A 66 -11.17 -0.27 19.08
C ILE A 66 -9.87 -0.87 18.55
N VAL A 67 -9.76 -0.97 17.23
CA VAL A 67 -8.53 -1.32 16.51
C VAL A 67 -8.01 -0.09 15.79
N LEU A 68 -6.78 0.31 16.09
CA LEU A 68 -6.11 1.42 15.41
C LEU A 68 -5.33 0.90 14.21
N GLY A 69 -5.84 1.18 13.01
CA GLY A 69 -5.23 0.80 11.72
C GLY A 69 -4.77 2.00 10.90
N THR A 70 -4.20 3.03 11.53
CA THR A 70 -3.94 4.35 10.93
C THR A 70 -2.58 4.49 10.23
N GLY A 71 -1.97 3.38 9.82
CA GLY A 71 -0.67 3.35 9.15
C GLY A 71 0.54 3.21 10.09
N PHE A 72 1.73 3.37 9.50
CA PHE A 72 3.01 3.13 10.17
C PHE A 72 3.95 4.33 10.01
N ARG A 73 4.86 4.50 10.98
CA ARG A 73 5.96 5.44 10.91
C ARG A 73 7.29 4.70 11.09
N PRO A 74 8.33 5.02 10.31
CA PRO A 74 9.65 4.44 10.52
C PRO A 74 10.16 4.71 11.94
N ASN A 75 10.69 3.68 12.60
CA ASN A 75 11.37 3.82 13.88
C ASN A 75 12.85 4.16 13.66
N SER A 76 13.12 5.43 13.35
CA SER A 76 14.43 5.92 12.88
C SER A 76 15.17 6.83 13.87
N GLU A 77 14.65 6.99 15.09
CA GLU A 77 15.18 7.93 16.09
C GLU A 77 16.62 7.61 16.48
N ILE A 78 16.91 6.33 16.75
CA ILE A 78 18.26 5.88 17.09
C ILE A 78 19.29 6.18 15.98
N ALA A 79 18.88 6.07 14.72
CA ALA A 79 19.74 6.34 13.57
C ALA A 79 20.00 7.84 13.43
N ARG A 80 18.94 8.66 13.54
CA ARG A 80 19.05 10.13 13.54
C ARG A 80 20.00 10.62 14.62
N ASP A 81 19.83 10.11 15.85
CA ASP A 81 20.63 10.53 17.00
C ASP A 81 22.10 10.08 16.86
N ALA A 82 22.35 9.02 16.08
CA ALA A 82 23.69 8.58 15.66
C ALA A 82 24.26 9.34 14.45
N GLY A 83 23.57 10.36 13.93
CA GLY A 83 24.02 11.17 12.79
C GLY A 83 23.78 10.54 11.42
N VAL A 84 22.94 9.50 11.34
CA VAL A 84 22.53 8.89 10.07
C VAL A 84 21.46 9.76 9.39
N GLU A 85 21.61 9.97 8.08
CA GLU A 85 20.69 10.73 7.26
C GLU A 85 19.33 10.02 7.16
N LEU A 86 18.25 10.75 7.41
CA LEU A 86 16.89 10.31 7.14
C LEU A 86 16.44 10.83 5.78
N GLY A 87 15.66 10.03 5.07
CA GLY A 87 15.13 10.34 3.74
C GLY A 87 13.61 10.49 3.75
N TYR A 88 12.99 10.02 2.66
CA TYR A 88 11.55 10.05 2.47
C TYR A 88 10.81 9.43 3.69
N ALA A 89 9.72 10.07 4.11
CA ALA A 89 8.91 9.68 5.28
C ALA A 89 9.67 9.58 6.62
N ASN A 90 10.84 10.22 6.75
CA ASN A 90 11.76 10.08 7.88
C ASN A 90 12.30 8.65 8.06
N ALA A 91 12.27 7.80 7.02
CA ALA A 91 12.95 6.52 7.04
C ALA A 91 14.47 6.70 6.91
N ILE A 92 15.25 5.74 7.40
CA ILE A 92 16.72 5.73 7.25
C ILE A 92 17.04 5.70 5.76
N LYS A 93 17.78 6.69 5.28
CA LYS A 93 18.15 6.77 3.87
C LYS A 93 19.24 5.75 3.59
N VAL A 94 19.01 4.94 2.56
CA VAL A 94 19.99 3.96 2.11
C VAL A 94 20.23 4.05 0.61
N ASP A 95 21.44 3.68 0.18
CA ASP A 95 21.75 3.52 -1.23
C ASP A 95 21.31 2.15 -1.79
N GLU A 96 21.62 1.87 -3.06
CA GLU A 96 21.28 0.59 -3.70
C GLU A 96 21.95 -0.64 -3.06
N TYR A 97 22.94 -0.45 -2.17
CA TYR A 97 23.63 -1.52 -1.45
C TYR A 97 23.18 -1.60 0.02
N MET A 98 22.10 -0.91 0.38
CA MET A 98 21.55 -0.84 1.74
C MET A 98 22.46 -0.12 2.75
N ARG A 99 23.44 0.65 2.27
CA ARG A 99 24.38 1.42 3.09
C ARG A 99 23.76 2.77 3.46
N THR A 100 24.04 3.24 4.67
CA THR A 100 23.72 4.61 5.08
C THR A 100 24.86 5.56 4.70
N ASN A 101 24.74 6.85 5.06
CA ASN A 101 25.84 7.81 4.95
C ASN A 101 26.98 7.57 5.95
N THR A 102 26.75 6.77 6.99
CA THR A 102 27.76 6.45 8.00
C THR A 102 28.43 5.11 7.66
N PRO A 103 29.77 5.05 7.60
CA PRO A 103 30.49 3.80 7.39
C PRO A 103 30.05 2.72 8.38
N ASP A 104 30.03 1.47 7.93
CA ASP A 104 29.67 0.28 8.72
C ASP A 104 28.22 0.23 9.26
N ILE A 105 27.38 1.22 8.95
CA ILE A 105 25.95 1.23 9.29
C ILE A 105 25.11 0.98 8.04
N PHE A 106 24.31 -0.08 8.10
CA PHE A 106 23.35 -0.49 7.08
C PHE A 106 21.93 -0.43 7.66
N ALA A 107 20.93 -0.27 6.79
CA ALA A 107 19.53 -0.35 7.19
C ALA A 107 18.69 -1.11 6.14
N ALA A 108 17.68 -1.82 6.61
CA ALA A 108 16.81 -2.66 5.79
C ALA A 108 15.45 -2.85 6.45
N GLY A 109 14.41 -3.04 5.64
CA GLY A 109 13.04 -3.23 6.10
C GLY A 109 12.34 -1.93 6.43
N ASP A 110 11.34 -2.00 7.31
CA ASP A 110 10.39 -0.91 7.56
C ASP A 110 11.01 0.31 8.26
N CYS A 111 12.30 0.28 8.61
CA CYS A 111 13.04 1.46 9.05
C CYS A 111 13.74 2.21 7.91
N ALA A 112 13.87 1.61 6.72
CA ALA A 112 14.69 2.12 5.62
C ALA A 112 13.85 2.59 4.43
N THR A 113 14.39 3.52 3.65
CA THR A 113 13.82 3.89 2.35
C THR A 113 13.97 2.75 1.35
N ALA A 114 13.06 2.68 0.38
CA ALA A 114 13.23 1.90 -0.84
C ALA A 114 13.26 2.83 -2.06
N ARG A 115 13.78 2.35 -3.19
CA ARG A 115 13.66 3.06 -4.48
C ARG A 115 12.42 2.58 -5.22
N ASN A 116 11.52 3.46 -5.62
CA ASN A 116 10.49 3.12 -6.58
C ASN A 116 11.10 3.18 -7.99
N TYR A 117 11.17 2.07 -8.71
CA TYR A 117 11.86 2.04 -10.01
C TYR A 117 11.01 2.61 -11.17
N ILE A 118 9.72 2.86 -10.96
CA ILE A 118 8.85 3.51 -11.95
C ILE A 118 9.11 5.02 -11.96
N THR A 119 9.11 5.63 -10.78
CA THR A 119 9.37 7.06 -10.58
C THR A 119 10.85 7.40 -10.49
N ASN A 120 11.69 6.39 -10.21
CA ASN A 120 13.09 6.56 -9.83
C ASN A 120 13.25 7.58 -8.69
N LYS A 121 12.44 7.45 -7.64
CA LYS A 121 12.51 8.26 -6.42
C LYS A 121 12.50 7.37 -5.19
N ASP A 122 13.00 7.92 -4.09
CA ASP A 122 12.91 7.23 -2.80
C ASP A 122 11.44 7.20 -2.35
N THR A 123 11.06 6.09 -1.71
CA THR A 123 9.70 5.81 -1.26
C THR A 123 9.73 5.04 0.05
N TYR A 124 8.58 4.92 0.69
CA TYR A 124 8.37 4.18 1.92
C TYR A 124 7.09 3.35 1.81
N ILE A 125 7.27 2.05 1.55
CA ILE A 125 6.19 1.06 1.42
C ILE A 125 6.59 -0.15 2.28
N PRO A 126 6.21 -0.16 3.58
CA PRO A 126 6.64 -1.17 4.55
C PRO A 126 5.94 -2.49 4.28
N LEU A 127 6.64 -3.40 3.60
CA LEU A 127 6.14 -4.73 3.23
C LEU A 127 7.20 -5.77 3.54
N GLY A 128 6.78 -6.90 4.12
CA GLY A 128 7.68 -7.99 4.47
C GLY A 128 8.47 -8.54 3.27
N THR A 129 7.92 -8.46 2.07
CA THR A 129 8.62 -8.85 0.81
C THR A 129 9.83 -7.97 0.54
N THR A 130 9.72 -6.66 0.77
CA THR A 130 10.81 -5.68 0.67
C THR A 130 11.82 -5.91 1.78
N ALA A 131 11.36 -6.05 3.03
CA ALA A 131 12.23 -6.24 4.19
C ALA A 131 13.13 -7.47 4.07
N ASN A 132 12.58 -8.61 3.63
CA ASN A 132 13.37 -9.82 3.42
C ASN A 132 14.48 -9.64 2.36
N LYS A 133 14.16 -8.96 1.24
CA LYS A 133 15.14 -8.69 0.18
C LYS A 133 16.21 -7.72 0.63
N GLN A 134 15.82 -6.61 1.27
CA GLN A 134 16.77 -5.62 1.77
C GLN A 134 17.67 -6.22 2.85
N GLY A 135 17.12 -7.00 3.78
CA GLY A 135 17.91 -7.63 4.86
C GLY A 135 18.96 -8.60 4.33
N ARG A 136 18.59 -9.43 3.34
CA ARG A 136 19.56 -10.32 2.67
C ARG A 136 20.69 -9.54 2.01
N LEU A 137 20.36 -8.48 1.27
CA LEU A 137 21.35 -7.66 0.56
C LEU A 137 22.26 -6.88 1.53
N ALA A 138 21.69 -6.32 2.59
CA ALA A 138 22.45 -5.67 3.66
C ALA A 138 23.44 -6.65 4.28
N GLY A 139 22.99 -7.87 4.63
CA GLY A 139 23.87 -8.91 5.18
C GLY A 139 25.00 -9.32 4.22
N GLU A 140 24.69 -9.48 2.93
CA GLU A 140 25.69 -9.79 1.91
C GLU A 140 26.73 -8.67 1.76
N ASN A 141 26.31 -7.41 1.76
CA ASN A 141 27.19 -6.27 1.59
C ASN A 141 28.01 -5.96 2.85
N VAL A 142 27.47 -6.19 4.04
CA VAL A 142 28.23 -6.16 5.30
C VAL A 142 29.36 -7.21 5.29
N ALA A 143 29.11 -8.38 4.69
CA ALA A 143 30.11 -9.44 4.55
C ALA A 143 31.16 -9.20 3.45
N GLY A 144 31.18 -8.03 2.82
CA GLY A 144 32.11 -7.68 1.74
C GLY A 144 31.61 -7.99 0.32
N GLY A 145 30.32 -8.33 0.18
CA GLY A 145 29.66 -8.46 -1.13
C GLY A 145 29.38 -7.12 -1.81
N ASN A 146 28.72 -7.16 -2.96
CA ASN A 146 28.37 -5.98 -3.76
C ASN A 146 27.00 -6.12 -4.46
N ALA A 147 26.02 -6.65 -3.73
CA ALA A 147 24.69 -6.93 -4.24
C ALA A 147 23.79 -5.67 -4.23
N LYS A 148 23.09 -5.45 -5.34
CA LYS A 148 22.26 -4.26 -5.57
C LYS A 148 20.78 -4.56 -5.38
N PHE A 149 20.10 -3.67 -4.66
CA PHE A 149 18.66 -3.60 -4.57
C PHE A 149 18.09 -2.80 -5.75
N ARG A 150 17.34 -3.49 -6.63
CA ARG A 150 16.75 -2.89 -7.84
C ARG A 150 15.58 -1.92 -7.56
N GLY A 151 15.09 -1.88 -6.33
CA GLY A 151 13.90 -1.13 -5.95
C GLY A 151 12.63 -1.96 -5.95
N ILE A 152 11.48 -1.27 -5.85
CA ILE A 152 10.15 -1.86 -5.69
C ILE A 152 9.12 -1.22 -6.64
N ALA A 153 8.09 -2.00 -6.97
CA ALA A 153 6.90 -1.53 -7.68
C ALA A 153 5.79 -1.08 -6.73
N GLY A 154 5.88 -1.41 -5.44
CA GLY A 154 4.75 -1.29 -4.51
C GLY A 154 3.70 -2.40 -4.67
N SER A 155 4.08 -3.57 -5.19
CA SER A 155 3.14 -4.69 -5.36
C SER A 155 2.62 -5.19 -4.01
N ALA A 156 1.30 -5.24 -3.86
CA ALA A 156 0.63 -5.68 -2.65
C ALA A 156 -0.64 -6.47 -2.99
N ILE A 157 -1.04 -7.34 -2.07
CA ILE A 157 -2.30 -8.08 -2.14
C ILE A 157 -2.94 -8.17 -0.76
N THR A 158 -4.25 -7.99 -0.70
CA THR A 158 -5.05 -8.24 0.50
C THR A 158 -6.38 -8.89 0.12
N LYS A 159 -7.14 -9.30 1.12
CA LYS A 159 -8.45 -9.94 0.96
C LYS A 159 -9.45 -9.30 1.90
N VAL A 160 -10.63 -9.00 1.38
CA VAL A 160 -11.79 -8.53 2.14
C VAL A 160 -12.95 -9.45 1.82
N PHE A 161 -13.44 -10.18 2.84
CA PHE A 161 -14.46 -11.23 2.67
C PHE A 161 -14.12 -12.16 1.50
N ASP A 162 -14.90 -12.19 0.41
CA ASP A 162 -14.63 -13.05 -0.74
C ASP A 162 -13.85 -12.37 -1.87
N LEU A 163 -13.53 -11.08 -1.73
CA LEU A 163 -12.77 -10.30 -2.71
C LEU A 163 -11.27 -10.30 -2.42
N PHE A 164 -10.49 -10.61 -3.45
CA PHE A 164 -9.06 -10.35 -3.50
C PHE A 164 -8.81 -8.98 -4.12
N ILE A 165 -7.85 -8.26 -3.56
CA ILE A 165 -7.48 -6.90 -3.94
C ILE A 165 -5.97 -6.89 -4.18
N GLY A 166 -5.56 -6.78 -5.44
CA GLY A 166 -4.17 -6.70 -5.86
C GLY A 166 -3.84 -5.33 -6.43
N THR A 167 -2.66 -4.81 -6.11
CA THR A 167 -2.13 -3.57 -6.69
C THR A 167 -0.66 -3.72 -7.02
N THR A 168 -0.18 -3.00 -8.03
CA THR A 168 1.24 -2.89 -8.37
C THR A 168 1.49 -1.61 -9.16
N GLY A 169 2.63 -0.97 -8.94
CA GLY A 169 2.97 0.28 -9.59
C GLY A 169 2.23 1.48 -9.00
N LEU A 170 1.96 2.47 -9.84
CA LEU A 170 1.35 3.74 -9.44
C LEU A 170 -0.16 3.74 -9.69
N THR A 171 -0.90 4.31 -8.75
CA THR A 171 -2.25 4.82 -8.99
C THR A 171 -2.22 6.01 -9.97
N CYS A 172 -3.38 6.38 -10.50
CA CYS A 172 -3.47 7.58 -11.36
C CYS A 172 -3.07 8.85 -10.60
N GLU A 173 -3.51 8.98 -9.35
CA GLU A 173 -3.15 10.12 -8.52
C GLU A 173 -1.64 10.20 -8.25
N GLU A 174 -0.99 9.07 -7.93
CA GLU A 174 0.46 9.01 -7.77
C GLU A 174 1.20 9.30 -9.08
N GLY A 175 0.67 8.87 -10.22
CA GLY A 175 1.21 9.19 -11.54
C GLY A 175 1.28 10.70 -11.78
N ILE A 176 0.17 11.42 -11.53
CA ILE A 176 0.10 12.88 -11.64
C ILE A 176 1.10 13.53 -10.69
N ARG A 177 1.09 13.14 -9.40
CA ARG A 177 2.02 13.67 -8.37
C ARG A 177 3.49 13.45 -8.73
N ASN A 178 3.79 12.45 -9.55
CA ASN A 178 5.14 12.14 -9.99
C ASN A 178 5.52 12.73 -11.37
N GLY A 179 4.64 13.50 -12.00
CA GLY A 179 4.91 14.22 -13.24
C GLY A 179 4.63 13.43 -14.51
N PHE A 180 3.92 12.31 -14.42
CA PHE A 180 3.41 11.58 -15.58
C PHE A 180 2.11 12.22 -16.12
N ASP A 181 1.69 11.80 -17.31
CA ASP A 181 0.37 12.12 -17.87
C ASP A 181 -0.48 10.84 -17.90
N PRO A 182 -0.92 10.33 -16.73
CA PRO A 182 -1.55 9.02 -16.65
C PRO A 182 -2.94 9.02 -17.27
N VAL A 183 -3.23 7.96 -18.00
CA VAL A 183 -4.56 7.54 -18.41
C VAL A 183 -4.85 6.18 -17.81
N GLU A 184 -6.10 5.96 -17.43
CA GLU A 184 -6.58 4.70 -16.90
C GLU A 184 -7.70 4.14 -17.74
N GLU A 185 -7.81 2.81 -17.75
CA GLU A 185 -8.99 2.10 -18.22
C GLU A 185 -9.32 1.01 -17.22
N VAL A 186 -10.62 0.82 -16.95
CA VAL A 186 -11.13 -0.25 -16.09
C VAL A 186 -11.97 -1.18 -16.95
N ILE A 187 -11.58 -2.45 -17.00
CA ILE A 187 -12.40 -3.49 -17.63
C ILE A 187 -13.07 -4.35 -16.56
N GLU A 188 -14.32 -4.72 -16.81
CA GLU A 188 -15.06 -5.71 -16.05
C GLU A 188 -15.11 -7.01 -16.84
N SER A 189 -14.80 -8.13 -16.18
CA SER A 189 -14.77 -9.44 -16.80
C SER A 189 -15.10 -10.54 -15.79
N ILE A 190 -14.87 -11.78 -16.20
CA ILE A 190 -15.06 -12.98 -15.40
C ILE A 190 -13.75 -13.74 -15.22
N THR A 191 -13.57 -14.37 -14.05
CA THR A 191 -12.32 -15.05 -13.69
C THR A 191 -11.98 -16.26 -14.55
N ARG A 192 -13.00 -16.87 -15.18
CA ARG A 192 -12.94 -18.10 -15.99
C ARG A 192 -13.83 -17.98 -17.22
N ALA A 193 -13.69 -18.88 -18.19
CA ALA A 193 -14.56 -18.92 -19.35
C ALA A 193 -16.04 -19.07 -18.94
N GLY A 194 -16.93 -18.33 -19.60
CA GLY A 194 -18.34 -18.21 -19.17
C GLY A 194 -19.13 -19.52 -19.18
N TYR A 195 -18.72 -20.50 -19.99
CA TYR A 195 -19.34 -21.84 -20.01
C TYR A 195 -18.91 -22.72 -18.83
N TYR A 196 -17.83 -22.37 -18.12
CA TYR A 196 -17.31 -23.17 -17.01
C TYR A 196 -17.88 -22.67 -15.68
N PRO A 197 -18.35 -23.56 -14.80
CA PRO A 197 -19.02 -23.16 -13.56
C PRO A 197 -18.09 -22.45 -12.58
N GLY A 198 -18.69 -21.61 -11.73
CA GLY A 198 -17.99 -20.93 -10.63
C GLY A 198 -17.12 -19.74 -11.06
N ASN A 199 -17.42 -19.12 -12.21
CA ASN A 199 -16.81 -17.83 -12.53
C ASN A 199 -17.25 -16.75 -11.54
N LYS A 200 -16.36 -15.81 -11.26
CA LYS A 200 -16.60 -14.65 -10.40
C LYS A 200 -16.32 -13.37 -11.20
N PRO A 201 -16.95 -12.24 -10.84
CA PRO A 201 -16.60 -10.96 -11.45
C PRO A 201 -15.16 -10.57 -11.06
N ILE A 202 -14.50 -9.86 -11.97
CA ILE A 202 -13.17 -9.29 -11.77
C ILE A 202 -13.08 -7.95 -12.50
N TRP A 203 -12.57 -6.95 -11.80
CA TRP A 203 -12.32 -5.62 -12.34
C TRP A 203 -10.81 -5.43 -12.42
N ILE A 204 -10.33 -5.08 -13.61
CA ILE A 204 -8.92 -4.87 -13.89
C ILE A 204 -8.75 -3.44 -14.36
N LYS A 205 -7.99 -2.67 -13.60
CA LYS A 205 -7.56 -1.32 -13.94
C LYS A 205 -6.11 -1.34 -14.38
N ILE A 206 -5.81 -0.69 -15.50
CA ILE A 206 -4.44 -0.42 -15.94
C ILE A 206 -4.23 1.08 -16.00
N VAL A 207 -3.09 1.55 -15.49
CA VAL A 207 -2.64 2.94 -15.57
C VAL A 207 -1.45 3.02 -16.52
N VAL A 208 -1.50 3.90 -17.50
CA VAL A 208 -0.49 4.06 -18.56
C VAL A 208 -0.13 5.54 -18.70
N ASP A 209 1.15 5.85 -18.90
CA ASP A 209 1.56 7.20 -19.27
C ASP A 209 1.18 7.49 -20.74
N ARG A 210 0.30 8.47 -20.96
CA ARG A 210 -0.22 8.83 -22.30
C ARG A 210 0.89 9.16 -23.29
N LYS A 211 1.97 9.78 -22.82
CA LYS A 211 3.07 10.26 -23.68
C LYS A 211 3.94 9.12 -24.19
N SER A 212 4.30 8.18 -23.31
CA SER A 212 5.24 7.11 -23.63
C SER A 212 4.59 5.75 -23.95
N GLY A 213 3.31 5.57 -23.58
CA GLY A 213 2.66 4.26 -23.61
C GLY A 213 3.18 3.28 -22.54
N ARG A 214 4.05 3.75 -21.63
CA ARG A 214 4.59 2.93 -20.54
C ARG A 214 3.49 2.63 -19.53
N VAL A 215 3.33 1.36 -19.16
CA VAL A 215 2.47 0.97 -18.03
C VAL A 215 3.08 1.51 -16.74
N LEU A 216 2.29 2.24 -15.97
CA LEU A 216 2.67 2.82 -14.69
C LEU A 216 2.20 1.99 -13.51
N GLY A 217 1.07 1.30 -13.63
CA GLY A 217 0.52 0.50 -12.55
C GLY A 217 -0.78 -0.21 -12.91
N SER A 218 -1.30 -0.97 -11.95
CA SER A 218 -2.57 -1.68 -12.07
C SER A 218 -3.19 -1.93 -10.71
N GLN A 219 -4.52 -1.96 -10.70
CA GLN A 219 -5.32 -2.39 -9.57
C GLN A 219 -6.29 -3.47 -10.06
N ILE A 220 -6.42 -4.56 -9.31
CA ILE A 220 -7.33 -5.64 -9.64
C ILE A 220 -8.14 -5.98 -8.39
N VAL A 221 -9.45 -5.96 -8.52
CA VAL A 221 -10.39 -6.38 -7.47
C VAL A 221 -11.27 -7.47 -8.03
N GLY A 222 -11.47 -8.57 -7.32
CA GLY A 222 -12.35 -9.64 -7.79
C GLY A 222 -12.16 -10.97 -7.09
N GLY A 223 -12.63 -12.02 -7.75
CA GLY A 223 -12.54 -13.40 -7.26
C GLY A 223 -11.15 -14.02 -7.36
N GLU A 224 -11.10 -15.33 -7.61
CA GLU A 224 -9.85 -16.05 -7.77
C GLU A 224 -9.02 -15.54 -8.97
N GLY A 225 -7.71 -15.69 -8.89
CA GLY A 225 -6.82 -15.35 -10.01
C GLY A 225 -6.33 -13.90 -10.01
N VAL A 226 -6.68 -13.09 -9.01
CA VAL A 226 -6.19 -11.70 -8.86
C VAL A 226 -4.68 -11.67 -8.63
N LYS A 227 -4.18 -12.54 -7.75
CA LYS A 227 -2.75 -12.63 -7.39
C LYS A 227 -1.88 -12.91 -8.61
N GLU A 228 -2.25 -13.89 -9.42
CA GLU A 228 -1.50 -14.32 -10.59
C GLU A 228 -1.46 -13.23 -11.66
N ARG A 229 -2.57 -12.50 -11.84
CA ARG A 229 -2.66 -11.39 -12.80
C ARG A 229 -1.85 -10.18 -12.33
N ILE A 230 -1.90 -9.83 -11.04
CA ILE A 230 -1.13 -8.68 -10.55
C ILE A 230 0.37 -8.97 -10.57
N ASP A 231 0.80 -10.21 -10.30
CA ASP A 231 2.20 -10.63 -10.43
C ASP A 231 2.70 -10.51 -11.87
N LEU A 232 1.89 -10.92 -12.86
CA LEU A 232 2.22 -10.80 -14.28
C LEU A 232 2.42 -9.34 -14.69
N ILE A 233 1.54 -8.45 -14.22
CA ILE A 233 1.66 -7.01 -14.49
C ILE A 233 2.89 -6.45 -13.78
N ALA A 234 3.16 -6.85 -12.54
CA ALA A 234 4.35 -6.43 -11.81
C ALA A 234 5.65 -6.78 -12.57
N LEU A 235 5.70 -7.96 -13.20
CA LEU A 235 6.80 -8.35 -14.07
C LEU A 235 6.92 -7.46 -15.32
N ALA A 236 5.80 -7.04 -15.92
CA ALA A 236 5.81 -6.13 -17.07
C ALA A 236 6.24 -4.70 -16.70
N LEU A 237 6.20 -4.33 -15.42
CA LEU A 237 6.70 -3.04 -14.93
C LEU A 237 8.22 -3.02 -14.73
N THR A 238 8.84 -4.19 -14.44
CA THR A 238 10.28 -4.36 -14.12
C THR A 238 11.18 -4.57 -15.32
#